data_AF-A0A1A5YQB6-F1
#
_entry.id   AF-A0A1A5YQB6-F1
#
_cell.length_a   1.000
_cell.length_b   1.000
_cell.length_c   1.000
_cell.angle_alpha   90.00
_cell.angle_beta   90.00
_cell.angle_gamma   90.00
#
_symmetry.space_group_name_H-M   'P 1'
#
loop_
_entity.id
_entity.type
_entity.pdbx_description
1 polymer ?
#
loop_
_entity_poly.entity_id
_entity_poly.type
_entity_poly.pdbx_seq_one_letter_code
_entity_poly.pdbx_strand_id
1 'polypeptide(L)'
;MKEAKNLRKMYEKHYYTGQGTFFAEISSYPLHYLAKPGRWEEIKTDVEDFNRWEFSKGVQSNTFKAYFGDSTSDNNHLVGIERTDGEKEQWITFKLKDATPSDMKCEGSSCTFKNCYTDVDVEYIVLEGMLKENIILHQKNDKRRYCFTVKTGNVSLQKEGDSIVIYDLDGHVIWDMGKPYLIDSEGAVSYGVHYDLVYGAPFDELTLIVTDEDFLRKAAYPVTIDPTVELQGDSAIIQDSYITSGSGESINTNYGNSPNLVTGGTGRDILDKTLIQFKTNFGHTVVNEAALELYCTGMSLINTSILTDSHRAYHILSPWNKSTVKTSNAPNFGVNLLRGNPSGVAVNSWWKYDITNYFFHADVKLKIMDWPFRSQVRVTAGKLSPHLQAQGIPILALDQN
;
A
#
# COMPACT_ATOMS: atom_id res chain seq x y z
N MET A 1 5.53 -24.56 -15.41
CA MET A 1 4.57 -24.42 -14.29
C MET A 1 3.28 -23.84 -14.84
N LYS A 2 2.09 -24.35 -14.47
CA LYS A 2 0.80 -23.86 -14.99
C LYS A 2 -0.01 -23.23 -13.87
N GLU A 3 -0.53 -22.02 -14.08
CA GLU A 3 -1.40 -21.34 -13.12
C GLU A 3 -2.70 -22.13 -12.87
N ALA A 4 -3.02 -22.33 -11.60
CA ALA A 4 -4.27 -22.90 -11.12
C ALA A 4 -5.33 -21.79 -10.99
N LYS A 5 -5.89 -21.34 -12.12
CA LYS A 5 -6.83 -20.19 -12.15
C LYS A 5 -8.06 -20.35 -11.24
N ASN A 6 -8.47 -21.58 -10.98
CA ASN A 6 -9.57 -21.92 -10.06
C ASN A 6 -9.23 -21.73 -8.57
N LEU A 7 -7.96 -21.47 -8.25
CA LEU A 7 -7.46 -21.19 -6.90
C LEU A 7 -7.08 -19.71 -6.73
N ARG A 8 -7.37 -18.85 -7.71
CA ARG A 8 -7.14 -17.41 -7.60
C ARG A 8 -7.89 -16.87 -6.38
N LYS A 9 -7.18 -16.07 -5.60
CA LYS A 9 -7.76 -15.20 -4.58
C LYS A 9 -7.23 -13.79 -4.79
N MET A 10 -7.84 -12.81 -4.13
CA MET A 10 -7.46 -11.41 -4.27
C MET A 10 -5.95 -11.19 -4.21
N TYR A 11 -5.25 -11.79 -3.24
CA TYR A 11 -3.81 -11.58 -3.02
C TYR A 11 -2.94 -12.81 -3.35
N GLU A 12 -3.51 -13.85 -3.97
CA GLU A 12 -2.81 -15.12 -4.17
C GLU A 12 -2.89 -15.62 -5.62
N LYS A 13 -1.74 -16.04 -6.17
CA LYS A 13 -1.63 -16.84 -7.39
C LYS A 13 -1.12 -18.23 -7.05
N HIS A 14 -1.81 -19.25 -7.53
CA HIS A 14 -1.46 -20.64 -7.29
C HIS A 14 -1.05 -21.30 -8.59
N TYR A 15 -0.14 -22.26 -8.49
CA TYR A 15 0.42 -22.93 -9.64
C TYR A 15 0.61 -24.42 -9.37
N TYR A 16 0.24 -25.24 -10.34
CA TYR A 16 0.52 -26.68 -10.31
C TYR A 16 1.98 -26.92 -10.69
N THR A 17 2.73 -27.52 -9.75
CA THR A 17 4.13 -27.92 -9.97
C THR A 17 4.27 -29.41 -10.30
N GLY A 18 3.21 -30.19 -10.09
CA GLY A 18 3.15 -31.65 -10.35
C GLY A 18 3.03 -32.46 -9.06
N GLN A 19 2.62 -33.72 -9.17
CA GLN A 19 2.58 -34.69 -8.04
C GLN A 19 1.83 -34.21 -6.78
N GLY A 20 0.79 -33.38 -6.94
CA GLY A 20 0.01 -32.85 -5.81
C GLY A 20 0.71 -31.76 -5.00
N THR A 21 1.81 -31.21 -5.50
CA THR A 21 2.50 -30.04 -4.96
C THR A 21 1.98 -28.77 -5.64
N PHE A 22 1.87 -27.70 -4.86
CA PHE A 22 1.47 -26.39 -5.33
C PHE A 22 2.52 -25.35 -4.97
N PHE A 23 2.64 -24.34 -5.83
CA PHE A 23 3.36 -23.12 -5.55
C PHE A 23 2.36 -21.99 -5.43
N ALA A 24 2.45 -21.22 -4.35
CA ALA A 24 1.62 -20.05 -4.08
C ALA A 24 2.50 -18.80 -4.03
N GLU A 25 2.13 -17.80 -4.81
CA GLU A 25 2.63 -16.43 -4.70
C GLU A 25 1.60 -15.62 -3.91
N ILE A 26 2.06 -14.99 -2.84
CA ILE A 26 1.26 -14.19 -1.92
C ILE A 26 1.77 -12.76 -2.01
N SER A 27 0.90 -11.84 -2.41
CA SER A 27 1.26 -10.45 -2.69
C SER A 27 0.74 -9.49 -1.63
N SER A 28 1.48 -8.42 -1.35
CA SER A 28 1.05 -7.37 -0.41
C SER A 28 0.02 -6.41 -1.00
N TYR A 29 -0.23 -6.55 -2.30
CA TYR A 29 -1.23 -5.82 -3.06
C TYR A 29 -2.12 -6.82 -3.80
N PRO A 30 -3.38 -6.48 -4.11
CA PRO A 30 -4.26 -7.40 -4.79
C PRO A 30 -3.71 -7.72 -6.19
N LEU A 31 -3.80 -8.99 -6.60
CA LEU A 31 -3.44 -9.49 -7.93
C LEU A 31 -4.68 -9.72 -8.78
N HIS A 32 -5.81 -9.99 -8.12
CA HIS A 32 -7.07 -10.31 -8.76
C HIS A 32 -8.21 -9.50 -8.15
N TYR A 33 -9.22 -9.24 -8.97
CA TYR A 33 -10.49 -8.68 -8.53
C TYR A 33 -11.64 -9.64 -8.86
N LEU A 34 -12.72 -9.57 -8.09
CA LEU A 34 -13.89 -10.43 -8.27
C LEU A 34 -14.79 -9.84 -9.36
N ALA A 35 -14.58 -10.27 -10.61
CA ALA A 35 -15.33 -9.74 -11.76
C ALA A 35 -16.83 -10.12 -11.75
N LYS A 36 -17.18 -11.22 -11.07
CA LYS A 36 -18.54 -11.64 -10.71
C LYS A 36 -18.45 -12.76 -9.65
N PRO A 37 -19.53 -13.14 -8.95
CA PRO A 37 -19.46 -14.19 -7.93
C PRO A 37 -18.74 -15.46 -8.43
N GLY A 38 -17.65 -15.82 -7.74
CA GLY A 38 -16.81 -16.98 -8.07
C GLY A 38 -15.85 -16.84 -9.27
N ARG A 39 -15.80 -15.68 -9.95
CA ARG A 39 -14.89 -15.44 -11.08
C ARG A 39 -13.87 -14.35 -10.75
N TRP A 40 -12.65 -14.78 -10.46
CA TRP A 40 -11.48 -13.90 -10.27
C TRP A 40 -10.74 -13.64 -11.58
N GLU A 41 -10.52 -12.38 -11.90
CA GLU A 41 -9.75 -11.94 -13.06
C GLU A 41 -8.51 -11.16 -12.61
N GLU A 42 -7.49 -11.09 -13.47
CA GLU A 42 -6.27 -10.32 -13.16
C GLU A 42 -6.57 -8.83 -13.17
N ILE A 43 -5.96 -8.11 -12.22
CA ILE A 43 -6.02 -6.67 -12.19
C ILE A 43 -5.22 -6.10 -13.37
N LYS A 44 -5.79 -5.09 -14.02
CA LYS A 44 -5.13 -4.25 -15.02
C LYS A 44 -5.29 -2.81 -14.59
N THR A 45 -4.19 -2.07 -14.64
CA THR A 45 -4.14 -0.67 -14.20
C THR A 45 -4.05 0.31 -15.36
N ASP A 46 -3.90 -0.16 -16.60
CA ASP A 46 -3.84 0.70 -17.78
C ASP A 46 -5.12 1.51 -17.96
N VAL A 47 -4.96 2.81 -18.15
CA VAL A 47 -6.06 3.74 -18.42
C VAL A 47 -6.50 3.59 -19.87
N GLU A 48 -7.80 3.39 -20.05
CA GLU A 48 -8.43 3.23 -21.35
C GLU A 48 -9.42 4.36 -21.65
N ASP A 49 -9.81 4.51 -22.93
CA ASP A 49 -10.94 5.35 -23.30
C ASP A 49 -12.22 4.84 -22.65
N PHE A 50 -12.94 5.72 -21.98
CA PHE A 50 -14.12 5.34 -21.22
C PHE A 50 -15.11 6.48 -21.16
N ASN A 51 -16.34 6.27 -21.64
CA ASN A 51 -17.38 7.28 -21.62
C ASN A 51 -18.51 6.85 -20.69
N ARG A 52 -18.60 7.46 -19.51
CA ARG A 52 -19.71 7.31 -18.55
C ARG A 52 -19.82 8.56 -17.71
N TRP A 53 -21.05 9.05 -17.54
CA TRP A 53 -21.32 10.32 -16.85
C TRP A 53 -20.54 11.47 -17.48
N GLU A 54 -19.75 12.23 -16.71
CA GLU A 54 -18.87 13.27 -17.25
C GLU A 54 -17.46 12.76 -17.60
N PHE A 55 -17.14 11.48 -17.37
CA PHE A 55 -15.78 10.95 -17.52
C PHE A 55 -15.45 10.52 -18.95
N SER A 56 -14.19 10.72 -19.36
CA SER A 56 -13.66 10.37 -20.69
C SER A 56 -12.58 9.27 -20.70
N LYS A 57 -12.03 8.96 -19.52
CA LYS A 57 -11.00 7.93 -19.31
C LYS A 57 -11.29 7.11 -18.06
N GLY A 58 -10.78 5.88 -17.99
CA GLY A 58 -10.92 5.09 -16.77
C GLY A 58 -10.20 3.75 -16.76
N VAL A 59 -10.20 3.13 -15.58
CA VAL A 59 -9.72 1.77 -15.31
C VAL A 59 -10.87 0.98 -14.70
N GLN A 60 -11.24 -0.13 -15.34
CA GLN A 60 -12.39 -0.94 -14.92
C GLN A 60 -12.02 -2.32 -14.35
N SER A 61 -10.78 -2.77 -14.57
CA SER A 61 -10.32 -4.12 -14.21
C SER A 61 -9.46 -4.11 -12.94
N ASN A 62 -9.99 -3.58 -11.84
CA ASN A 62 -9.29 -3.47 -10.57
C ASN A 62 -10.29 -3.72 -9.41
N THR A 63 -9.83 -3.75 -8.15
CA THR A 63 -10.72 -3.92 -6.98
C THR A 63 -11.67 -2.74 -6.78
N PHE A 64 -11.38 -1.62 -7.44
CA PHE A 64 -12.22 -0.45 -7.61
C PHE A 64 -12.13 0.00 -9.07
N LYS A 65 -13.02 0.88 -9.51
CA LYS A 65 -12.92 1.58 -10.79
C LYS A 65 -12.41 2.99 -10.56
N ALA A 66 -11.53 3.45 -11.45
CA ALA A 66 -11.03 4.83 -11.45
C ALA A 66 -11.48 5.53 -12.73
N TYR A 67 -11.82 6.81 -12.62
CA TYR A 67 -12.31 7.61 -13.75
C TYR A 67 -11.62 8.96 -13.79
N PHE A 68 -11.36 9.47 -14.99
CA PHE A 68 -10.63 10.72 -15.21
C PHE A 68 -11.22 11.55 -16.34
N GLY A 69 -11.13 12.87 -16.16
CA GLY A 69 -11.38 13.87 -17.20
C GLY A 69 -12.84 14.22 -17.37
N ASP A 70 -13.20 15.46 -17.07
CA ASP A 70 -14.55 16.01 -17.28
C ASP A 70 -14.75 16.44 -18.73
N SER A 71 -15.62 15.75 -19.46
CA SER A 71 -15.97 16.07 -20.85
C SER A 71 -17.06 17.14 -20.99
N THR A 72 -17.55 17.69 -19.89
CA THR A 72 -18.72 18.59 -19.84
C THR A 72 -18.39 20.02 -19.42
N SER A 73 -17.14 20.31 -19.05
CA SER A 73 -16.73 21.65 -18.64
C SER A 73 -15.30 21.99 -19.07
N ASP A 74 -14.99 23.28 -19.16
CA ASP A 74 -13.64 23.77 -19.50
C ASP A 74 -12.59 23.39 -18.43
N ASN A 75 -13.00 23.26 -17.17
CA ASN A 75 -12.17 22.63 -16.14
C ASN A 75 -12.31 21.11 -16.26
N ASN A 76 -11.45 20.53 -17.09
CA ASN A 76 -11.45 19.09 -17.35
C ASN A 76 -10.91 18.25 -16.18
N HIS A 77 -10.41 18.85 -15.08
CA HIS A 77 -10.04 18.09 -13.89
C HIS A 77 -11.30 17.55 -13.21
N LEU A 78 -11.42 16.23 -13.21
CA LEU A 78 -12.39 15.48 -12.45
C LEU A 78 -11.85 14.06 -12.31
N VAL A 79 -11.84 13.56 -11.08
CA VAL A 79 -11.42 12.19 -10.76
C VAL A 79 -12.50 11.49 -9.97
N GLY A 80 -12.78 10.24 -10.30
CA GLY A 80 -13.77 9.42 -9.64
C GLY A 80 -13.19 8.08 -9.21
N ILE A 81 -13.63 7.61 -8.04
CA ILE A 81 -13.40 6.24 -7.58
C ILE A 81 -14.77 5.62 -7.32
N GLU A 82 -14.96 4.39 -7.79
CA GLU A 82 -16.18 3.62 -7.57
C GLU A 82 -15.84 2.20 -7.12
N ARG A 83 -16.63 1.66 -6.21
CA ARG A 83 -16.68 0.22 -5.93
C ARG A 83 -18.13 -0.25 -5.93
N THR A 84 -18.32 -1.54 -6.18
CA THR A 84 -19.63 -2.17 -6.13
C THR A 84 -19.62 -3.26 -5.06
N ASP A 85 -20.55 -3.19 -4.12
CA ASP A 85 -20.79 -4.24 -3.13
C ASP A 85 -22.23 -4.77 -3.29
N GLY A 86 -22.35 -5.97 -3.86
CA GLY A 86 -23.64 -6.52 -4.29
C GLY A 86 -24.32 -5.62 -5.33
N GLU A 87 -25.45 -5.02 -4.97
CA GLU A 87 -26.19 -4.05 -5.80
C GLU A 87 -25.88 -2.59 -5.46
N LYS A 88 -25.11 -2.32 -4.40
CA LYS A 88 -24.79 -0.96 -3.96
C LYS A 88 -23.58 -0.43 -4.73
N GLU A 89 -23.80 0.61 -5.53
CA GLU A 89 -22.73 1.39 -6.15
C GLU A 89 -22.28 2.50 -5.18
N GLN A 90 -21.02 2.45 -4.78
CA GLN A 90 -20.40 3.38 -3.85
C GLN A 90 -19.36 4.17 -4.62
N TRP A 91 -19.46 5.49 -4.61
CA TRP A 91 -18.55 6.30 -5.39
C TRP A 91 -18.27 7.65 -4.74
N ILE A 92 -17.12 8.19 -5.09
CA ILE A 92 -16.66 9.50 -4.70
C ILE A 92 -15.98 10.18 -5.88
N THR A 93 -16.19 11.47 -6.04
CA THR A 93 -15.53 12.29 -7.06
C THR A 93 -14.85 13.50 -6.44
N PHE A 94 -13.70 13.87 -7.01
CA PHE A 94 -12.91 15.03 -6.63
C PHE A 94 -12.73 15.91 -7.85
N LYS A 95 -13.13 17.17 -7.72
CA LYS A 95 -12.90 18.19 -8.75
C LYS A 95 -12.11 19.34 -8.17
N LEU A 96 -10.95 19.60 -8.74
CA LEU A 96 -10.03 20.63 -8.28
C LEU A 96 -10.59 22.01 -8.63
N LYS A 97 -10.87 22.79 -7.59
CA LYS A 97 -11.55 24.09 -7.67
C LYS A 97 -10.62 25.14 -8.28
N ASP A 98 -11.18 25.98 -9.14
CA ASP A 98 -10.48 27.06 -9.85
C ASP A 98 -9.28 26.60 -10.69
N ALA A 99 -9.19 25.30 -10.97
CA ALA A 99 -8.17 24.76 -11.86
C ALA A 99 -8.53 25.04 -13.32
N THR A 100 -7.51 25.25 -14.14
CA THR A 100 -7.62 25.45 -15.58
C THR A 100 -6.58 24.60 -16.30
N PRO A 101 -6.70 23.26 -16.25
CA PRO A 101 -5.69 22.41 -16.86
C PRO A 101 -5.62 22.66 -18.36
N SER A 102 -4.41 22.87 -18.86
CA SER A 102 -4.13 23.08 -20.28
C SER A 102 -4.25 21.81 -21.12
N ASP A 103 -4.08 20.64 -20.50
CA ASP A 103 -4.13 19.34 -21.15
C ASP A 103 -4.38 18.22 -20.12
N MET A 104 -4.86 17.07 -20.58
CA MET A 104 -4.93 15.83 -19.81
C MET A 104 -4.26 14.71 -20.62
N LYS A 105 -3.14 14.19 -20.11
CA LYS A 105 -2.40 13.10 -20.74
C LYS A 105 -2.49 11.84 -19.90
N CYS A 106 -3.03 10.75 -20.46
CA CYS A 106 -3.03 9.45 -19.83
C CYS A 106 -2.12 8.47 -20.57
N GLU A 107 -1.24 7.78 -19.85
CA GLU A 107 -0.26 6.83 -20.38
C GLU A 107 -0.01 5.71 -19.37
N GLY A 108 -0.16 4.45 -19.81
CA GLY A 108 -0.13 3.30 -18.90
C GLY A 108 -1.17 3.46 -17.79
N SER A 109 -0.74 3.37 -16.54
CA SER A 109 -1.62 3.52 -15.37
C SER A 109 -1.75 4.94 -14.82
N SER A 110 -1.20 5.95 -15.51
CA SER A 110 -1.19 7.35 -15.06
C SER A 110 -2.08 8.24 -15.91
N CYS A 111 -2.73 9.22 -15.28
CA CYS A 111 -3.34 10.39 -15.92
C CYS A 111 -2.81 11.67 -15.28
N THR A 112 -2.18 12.54 -16.08
CA THR A 112 -1.69 13.84 -15.65
C THR A 112 -2.52 14.98 -16.24
N PHE A 113 -3.06 15.83 -15.37
CA PHE A 113 -3.66 17.11 -15.70
C PHE A 113 -2.57 18.19 -15.64
N LYS A 114 -2.27 18.78 -16.80
CA LYS A 114 -1.16 19.72 -16.97
C LYS A 114 -1.57 21.15 -16.68
N ASN A 115 -0.74 21.87 -15.92
CA ASN A 115 -0.98 23.27 -15.57
C ASN A 115 -2.36 23.51 -14.94
N CYS A 116 -2.79 22.62 -14.03
CA CYS A 116 -4.00 22.84 -13.21
C CYS A 116 -3.99 24.22 -12.57
N TYR A 117 -2.80 24.65 -12.14
CA TYR A 117 -2.48 26.04 -11.82
C TYR A 117 -1.14 26.40 -12.45
N THR A 118 -0.73 27.66 -12.35
CA THR A 118 0.60 28.11 -12.80
C THR A 118 1.70 27.26 -12.15
N ASP A 119 2.45 26.55 -12.99
CA ASP A 119 3.53 25.62 -12.62
C ASP A 119 3.13 24.46 -11.70
N VAL A 120 1.85 24.08 -11.72
CA VAL A 120 1.34 22.94 -10.94
C VAL A 120 0.62 21.96 -11.85
N ASP A 121 1.12 20.73 -11.88
CA ASP A 121 0.43 19.58 -12.45
C ASP A 121 -0.27 18.78 -11.35
N VAL A 122 -1.30 18.02 -11.71
CA VAL A 122 -1.86 16.98 -10.85
C VAL A 122 -1.87 15.67 -11.60
N GLU A 123 -1.18 14.68 -11.07
CA GLU A 123 -1.09 13.34 -11.63
C GLU A 123 -1.82 12.33 -10.74
N TYR A 124 -2.50 11.38 -11.37
CA TYR A 124 -3.11 10.25 -10.71
C TYR A 124 -2.53 8.95 -11.26
N ILE A 125 -2.09 8.06 -10.37
CA ILE A 125 -1.54 6.75 -10.74
C ILE A 125 -2.44 5.67 -10.15
N VAL A 126 -3.06 4.88 -11.03
CA VAL A 126 -3.85 3.71 -10.64
C VAL A 126 -2.89 2.57 -10.31
N LEU A 127 -2.99 2.08 -9.08
CA LEU A 127 -2.26 0.93 -8.57
C LEU A 127 -3.27 -0.16 -8.16
N GLU A 128 -2.77 -1.35 -7.91
CA GLU A 128 -3.60 -2.45 -7.44
C GLU A 128 -4.17 -2.10 -6.05
N GLY A 129 -5.49 -1.87 -5.96
CA GLY A 129 -6.15 -1.50 -4.70
C GLY A 129 -5.94 -0.06 -4.20
N MET A 130 -5.29 0.82 -4.97
CA MET A 130 -5.00 2.19 -4.54
C MET A 130 -4.99 3.18 -5.71
N LEU A 131 -5.47 4.39 -5.47
CA LEU A 131 -5.28 5.53 -6.37
C LEU A 131 -4.32 6.53 -5.73
N LYS A 132 -3.13 6.67 -6.30
CA LYS A 132 -2.15 7.66 -5.86
C LYS A 132 -2.41 8.99 -6.55
N GLU A 133 -2.36 10.10 -5.82
CA GLU A 133 -2.40 11.45 -6.38
C GLU A 133 -1.05 12.14 -6.10
N ASN A 134 -0.54 12.86 -7.09
CA ASN A 134 0.66 13.69 -6.99
C ASN A 134 0.30 15.11 -7.44
N ILE A 135 0.33 16.08 -6.52
CA ILE A 135 0.29 17.51 -6.87
C ILE A 135 1.74 17.97 -7.03
N ILE A 136 2.16 18.26 -8.26
CA ILE A 136 3.56 18.48 -8.62
C ILE A 136 3.80 19.97 -8.85
N LEU A 137 4.59 20.59 -7.97
CA LEU A 137 5.04 21.97 -8.11
C LEU A 137 6.35 21.92 -8.90
N HIS A 138 6.36 22.43 -10.13
CA HIS A 138 7.56 22.41 -10.99
C HIS A 138 8.62 23.41 -10.56
N GLN A 139 8.19 24.50 -9.92
CA GLN A 139 9.06 25.54 -9.39
C GLN A 139 8.43 26.18 -8.16
N LYS A 140 9.23 26.99 -7.47
CA LYS A 140 8.76 27.77 -6.33
C LYS A 140 7.63 28.69 -6.73
N ASN A 141 6.50 28.58 -6.02
CA ASN A 141 5.34 29.46 -6.16
C ASN A 141 4.73 29.77 -4.78
N ASP A 142 3.71 30.61 -4.74
CA ASP A 142 3.01 31.02 -3.50
C ASP A 142 1.76 30.17 -3.20
N LYS A 143 1.49 29.14 -4.01
CA LYS A 143 0.28 28.33 -3.84
C LYS A 143 0.47 27.33 -2.69
N ARG A 144 -0.43 27.39 -1.71
CA ARG A 144 -0.39 26.52 -0.51
C ARG A 144 -1.67 25.73 -0.27
N ARG A 145 -2.71 26.03 -1.04
CA ARG A 145 -4.05 25.47 -0.85
C ARG A 145 -4.55 24.85 -2.15
N TYR A 146 -4.94 23.58 -2.07
CA TYR A 146 -5.51 22.80 -3.15
C TYR A 146 -6.88 22.32 -2.69
N CYS A 147 -7.94 22.98 -3.15
CA CYS A 147 -9.31 22.71 -2.73
C CYS A 147 -10.01 21.86 -3.78
N PHE A 148 -10.56 20.73 -3.34
CA PHE A 148 -11.37 19.83 -4.15
C PHE A 148 -12.81 19.93 -3.69
N THR A 149 -13.72 20.16 -4.65
CA THR A 149 -15.14 19.90 -4.40
C THR A 149 -15.38 18.40 -4.48
N VAL A 150 -16.05 17.85 -3.48
CA VAL A 150 -16.27 16.42 -3.33
C VAL A 150 -17.74 16.10 -3.50
N LYS A 151 -18.04 15.15 -4.39
CA LYS A 151 -19.39 14.56 -4.48
C LYS A 151 -19.32 13.08 -4.15
N THR A 152 -20.32 12.59 -3.42
CA THR A 152 -20.41 11.19 -3.02
C THR A 152 -21.75 10.57 -3.42
N GLY A 153 -21.75 9.25 -3.58
CA GLY A 153 -22.95 8.43 -3.64
C GLY A 153 -22.77 7.18 -2.79
N ASN A 154 -23.72 6.96 -1.86
CA ASN A 154 -23.72 5.84 -0.90
C ASN A 154 -22.47 5.73 -0.01
N VAL A 155 -21.76 6.84 0.18
CA VAL A 155 -20.56 6.95 1.03
C VAL A 155 -20.53 8.31 1.72
N SER A 156 -19.79 8.40 2.82
CA SER A 156 -19.54 9.65 3.54
C SER A 156 -18.07 9.79 3.89
N LEU A 157 -17.53 11.01 3.89
CA LEU A 157 -16.16 11.28 4.31
C LEU A 157 -16.15 11.86 5.73
N GLN A 158 -15.15 11.50 6.50
CA GLN A 158 -14.89 12.06 7.82
C GLN A 158 -13.41 12.35 7.99
N LYS A 159 -13.07 13.42 8.70
CA LYS A 159 -11.69 13.69 9.09
C LYS A 159 -11.40 13.01 10.43
N GLU A 160 -10.38 12.17 10.47
CA GLU A 160 -9.92 11.46 11.67
C GLU A 160 -8.43 11.72 11.91
N GLY A 161 -8.13 12.58 12.88
CA GLY A 161 -6.77 13.07 13.08
C GLY A 161 -6.25 13.81 11.85
N ASP A 162 -5.17 13.28 11.26
CA ASP A 162 -4.53 13.82 10.06
C ASP A 162 -4.98 13.12 8.76
N SER A 163 -5.92 12.18 8.83
CA SER A 163 -6.42 11.40 7.70
C SER A 163 -7.87 11.75 7.34
N ILE A 164 -8.28 11.42 6.13
CA ILE A 164 -9.69 11.40 5.73
C ILE A 164 -10.12 9.94 5.59
N VAL A 165 -11.19 9.55 6.26
CA VAL A 165 -11.74 8.19 6.23
C VAL A 165 -13.07 8.23 5.51
N ILE A 166 -13.28 7.32 4.57
CA ILE A 166 -14.50 7.22 3.80
C ILE A 166 -15.25 5.97 4.25
N TYR A 167 -16.51 6.16 4.62
CA TYR A 167 -17.41 5.17 5.17
C TYR A 167 -18.53 4.84 4.19
N ASP A 168 -18.98 3.59 4.18
CA ASP A 168 -20.28 3.25 3.62
C ASP A 168 -21.44 3.72 4.52
N LEU A 169 -22.67 3.54 4.05
CA LEU A 169 -23.88 3.88 4.81
C LEU A 169 -24.10 3.00 6.04
N ASP A 170 -23.44 1.85 6.12
CA ASP A 170 -23.52 0.90 7.23
C ASP A 170 -22.43 1.19 8.30
N GLY A 171 -21.56 2.17 8.07
CA GLY A 171 -20.49 2.61 8.98
C GLY A 171 -19.19 1.82 8.86
N HIS A 172 -19.01 1.01 7.80
CA HIS A 172 -17.74 0.36 7.52
C HIS A 172 -16.79 1.28 6.77
N VAL A 173 -15.51 1.26 7.13
CA VAL A 173 -14.47 1.95 6.38
C VAL A 173 -14.30 1.26 5.02
N ILE A 174 -14.33 2.06 3.96
CA ILE A 174 -14.22 1.57 2.58
C ILE A 174 -13.01 2.13 1.83
N TRP A 175 -12.58 3.34 2.16
CA TRP A 175 -11.36 3.96 1.66
C TRP A 175 -10.77 4.82 2.76
N ASP A 176 -9.46 5.05 2.70
CA ASP A 176 -8.80 6.06 3.51
C ASP A 176 -7.85 6.91 2.67
N MET A 177 -7.69 8.15 3.11
CA MET A 177 -6.67 9.05 2.65
C MET A 177 -5.76 9.37 3.81
N GLY A 178 -4.61 8.70 3.82
CA GLY A 178 -3.57 8.90 4.82
C GLY A 178 -3.07 10.34 4.86
N LYS A 179 -2.42 10.68 5.99
CA LYS A 179 -1.73 11.96 6.15
C LYS A 179 -0.82 12.26 4.95
N PRO A 180 -0.97 13.43 4.29
CA PRO A 180 -0.15 13.79 3.15
C PRO A 180 1.27 14.18 3.60
N TYR A 181 2.21 14.19 2.65
CA TYR A 181 3.56 14.69 2.85
C TYR A 181 4.06 15.39 1.58
N LEU A 182 5.13 16.16 1.72
CA LEU A 182 5.89 16.73 0.62
C LEU A 182 7.18 15.96 0.42
N ILE A 183 7.59 15.77 -0.83
CA ILE A 183 8.90 15.24 -1.19
C ILE A 183 9.50 16.09 -2.31
N ASP A 184 10.76 16.48 -2.17
CA ASP A 184 11.48 17.24 -3.20
C ASP A 184 12.23 16.31 -4.17
N SER A 185 12.84 16.86 -5.21
CA SER A 185 13.50 16.07 -6.26
C SER A 185 14.80 15.39 -5.79
N GLU A 186 15.33 15.76 -4.64
CA GLU A 186 16.47 15.11 -3.97
C GLU A 186 16.02 14.09 -2.90
N GLY A 187 14.71 13.95 -2.68
CA GLY A 187 14.11 12.99 -1.76
C GLY A 187 13.98 13.51 -0.31
N ALA A 188 14.17 14.80 -0.06
CA ALA A 188 13.90 15.40 1.24
C ALA A 188 12.39 15.42 1.50
N VAL A 189 11.97 15.02 2.70
CA VAL A 189 10.55 14.88 3.07
C VAL A 189 10.15 15.90 4.12
N SER A 190 8.95 16.49 3.97
CA SER A 190 8.29 17.28 5.00
C SER A 190 6.87 16.77 5.26
N TYR A 191 6.48 16.74 6.53
CA TYR A 191 5.11 16.41 6.97
C TYR A 191 4.28 17.66 7.30
N GLY A 192 4.77 18.84 6.95
CA GLY A 192 4.05 20.11 7.17
C GLY A 192 2.99 20.37 6.10
N VAL A 193 2.04 19.45 6.02
CA VAL A 193 0.86 19.52 5.16
C VAL A 193 -0.27 18.74 5.84
N HIS A 194 -1.50 19.22 5.70
CA HIS A 194 -2.66 18.57 6.31
C HIS A 194 -3.93 18.80 5.49
N TYR A 195 -4.96 17.98 5.75
CA TYR A 195 -6.29 18.18 5.20
C TYR A 195 -7.13 19.10 6.08
N ASP A 196 -7.98 19.89 5.44
CA ASP A 196 -9.13 20.57 6.03
C ASP A 196 -10.40 20.10 5.30
N LEU A 197 -11.45 19.75 6.04
CA LEU A 197 -12.68 19.21 5.48
C LEU A 197 -13.85 20.08 5.95
N VAL A 198 -14.52 20.71 5.00
CA VAL A 198 -15.67 21.58 5.25
C VAL A 198 -16.90 20.96 4.59
N TYR A 199 -17.91 20.65 5.38
CA TYR A 199 -19.19 20.15 4.88
C TYR A 199 -20.03 21.32 4.38
N GLY A 200 -20.60 21.21 3.17
CA GLY A 200 -21.21 22.36 2.53
C GLY A 200 -22.15 22.05 1.37
N ALA A 201 -23.01 23.01 1.06
CA ALA A 201 -23.84 22.98 -0.14
C ALA A 201 -23.21 23.88 -1.24
N PRO A 202 -23.18 23.44 -2.51
CA PRO A 202 -23.77 22.20 -3.03
C PRO A 202 -22.93 20.94 -2.82
N PHE A 203 -21.65 21.07 -2.46
CA PHE A 203 -20.69 19.97 -2.32
C PHE A 203 -19.78 20.21 -1.11
N ASP A 204 -19.28 19.13 -0.53
CA ASP A 204 -18.24 19.20 0.50
C ASP A 204 -16.92 19.70 -0.13
N GLU A 205 -16.08 20.34 0.69
CA GLU A 205 -14.78 20.86 0.27
C GLU A 205 -13.66 20.18 1.07
N LEU A 206 -12.79 19.45 0.37
CA LEU A 206 -11.56 18.89 0.91
C LEU A 206 -10.39 19.77 0.46
N THR A 207 -9.72 20.44 1.40
CA THR A 207 -8.57 21.29 1.09
C THR A 207 -7.28 20.70 1.65
N LEU A 208 -6.28 20.55 0.78
CA LEU A 208 -4.91 20.25 1.16
C LEU A 208 -4.16 21.56 1.45
N ILE A 209 -3.58 21.70 2.65
CA ILE A 209 -2.94 22.93 3.12
C ILE A 209 -1.48 22.64 3.48
N VAL A 210 -0.55 23.22 2.70
CA VAL A 210 0.89 23.20 3.01
C VAL A 210 1.22 24.29 4.03
N THR A 211 1.92 23.91 5.10
CA THR A 211 2.31 24.80 6.20
C THR A 211 3.82 24.96 6.36
N ASP A 212 4.64 24.06 5.80
CA ASP A 212 6.10 24.13 5.88
C ASP A 212 6.71 24.99 4.76
N GLU A 213 6.63 26.30 4.95
CA GLU A 213 7.21 27.30 4.05
C GLU A 213 8.74 27.23 3.98
N ASP A 214 9.39 26.82 5.07
CA ASP A 214 10.85 26.77 5.13
C ASP A 214 11.39 25.59 4.33
N PHE A 215 10.68 24.45 4.32
CA PHE A 215 10.95 23.35 3.40
C PHE A 215 10.82 23.81 1.95
N LEU A 216 9.68 24.39 1.55
CA LEU A 216 9.48 24.86 0.17
C LEU A 216 10.52 25.90 -0.28
N ARG A 217 11.03 26.73 0.65
CA ARG A 217 12.08 27.70 0.34
C ARG A 217 13.43 27.06 0.01
N LYS A 218 13.73 25.89 0.58
CA LYS A 218 15.02 25.19 0.48
C LYS A 218 15.01 23.99 -0.45
N ALA A 219 13.82 23.49 -0.78
CA ALA A 219 13.60 22.28 -1.55
C ALA A 219 14.23 22.34 -2.95
N ALA A 220 14.72 21.20 -3.42
CA ALA A 220 15.07 20.99 -4.82
C ALA A 220 13.79 20.69 -5.62
N TYR A 221 13.43 21.55 -6.57
CA TYR A 221 12.22 21.35 -7.36
C TYR A 221 12.43 20.31 -8.49
N PRO A 222 11.38 19.60 -8.96
CA PRO A 222 9.98 19.70 -8.51
C PRO A 222 9.75 19.18 -7.08
N VAL A 223 8.75 19.74 -6.42
CA VAL A 223 8.23 19.24 -5.13
C VAL A 223 6.87 18.58 -5.39
N THR A 224 6.73 17.34 -4.95
CA THR A 224 5.48 16.58 -5.03
C THR A 224 4.79 16.58 -3.68
N ILE A 225 3.49 16.88 -3.68
CA ILE A 225 2.60 16.69 -2.55
C ILE A 225 1.72 15.48 -2.86
N ASP A 226 1.80 14.46 -2.01
CA ASP A 226 1.24 13.12 -2.29
C ASP A 226 0.13 12.77 -1.29
N PRO A 227 -1.14 13.09 -1.60
CA PRO A 227 -2.26 12.39 -0.99
C PRO A 227 -2.48 11.06 -1.71
N THR A 228 -2.81 10.02 -0.96
CA THR A 228 -3.08 8.68 -1.50
C THR A 228 -4.46 8.24 -1.05
N VAL A 229 -5.31 7.73 -1.97
CA VAL A 229 -6.57 7.05 -1.62
C VAL A 229 -6.34 5.55 -1.66
N GLU A 230 -6.31 4.90 -0.50
CA GLU A 230 -6.14 3.46 -0.34
C GLU A 230 -7.52 2.80 -0.10
N LEU A 231 -7.77 1.65 -0.75
CA LEU A 231 -8.96 0.84 -0.45
C LEU A 231 -8.77 0.13 0.89
N GLN A 232 -9.68 0.38 1.81
CA GLN A 232 -9.78 -0.34 3.08
C GLN A 232 -11.00 -1.25 2.98
N GLY A 233 -10.85 -2.54 3.26
CA GLY A 233 -12.04 -3.41 3.30
C GLY A 233 -11.81 -4.86 2.96
N ASP A 234 -10.71 -5.20 2.32
CA ASP A 234 -10.23 -6.57 2.34
C ASP A 234 -9.18 -6.68 3.42
N SER A 235 -9.29 -7.71 4.26
CA SER A 235 -8.27 -8.00 5.28
C SER A 235 -6.94 -8.18 4.58
N ALA A 236 -6.19 -7.08 4.42
CA ALA A 236 -4.90 -7.08 3.79
C ALA A 236 -4.12 -8.23 4.42
N ILE A 237 -3.84 -9.23 3.59
CA ILE A 237 -3.17 -10.41 4.11
C ILE A 237 -1.72 -10.07 4.44
N ILE A 238 -1.27 -8.85 4.12
CA ILE A 238 0.01 -8.28 4.51
C ILE A 238 -0.26 -6.88 5.05
N GLN A 239 0.30 -6.56 6.21
CA GLN A 239 0.46 -5.18 6.67
C GLN A 239 1.92 -4.93 6.99
N ASP A 240 2.41 -3.75 6.65
CA ASP A 240 3.78 -3.34 6.87
C ASP A 240 3.89 -1.91 7.39
N SER A 241 4.99 -1.63 8.10
CA SER A 241 5.36 -0.30 8.60
C SER A 241 6.83 -0.35 9.07
N TYR A 242 7.35 0.76 9.58
CA TYR A 242 8.59 0.74 10.34
C TYR A 242 8.54 1.64 11.57
N ILE A 243 9.43 1.36 12.52
CA ILE A 243 9.65 2.17 13.72
C ILE A 243 11.12 2.56 13.79
N THR A 244 11.41 3.70 14.42
CA THR A 244 12.76 4.26 14.51
C THR A 244 13.21 4.41 15.97
N SER A 245 14.49 4.16 16.25
CA SER A 245 15.10 4.53 17.53
C SER A 245 15.72 5.93 17.53
N GLY A 246 15.33 6.78 16.57
CA GLY A 246 15.75 8.18 16.51
C GLY A 246 15.28 9.02 17.72
N SER A 247 15.26 10.33 17.55
CA SER A 247 14.87 11.27 18.61
C SER A 247 13.88 12.32 18.13
N GLY A 248 13.14 12.91 19.07
CA GLY A 248 12.24 14.03 18.80
C GLY A 248 10.89 13.57 18.23
N GLU A 249 10.42 14.22 17.17
CA GLU A 249 9.13 13.88 16.57
C GLU A 249 9.15 12.50 15.89
N SER A 250 10.29 12.05 15.38
CA SER A 250 10.41 10.82 14.58
C SER A 250 9.98 9.54 15.33
N ILE A 251 10.15 9.48 16.67
CA ILE A 251 9.72 8.35 17.49
C ILE A 251 8.20 8.33 17.74
N ASN A 252 7.54 9.46 17.53
CA ASN A 252 6.11 9.63 17.69
C ASN A 252 5.35 9.55 16.36
N THR A 253 6.07 9.62 15.24
CA THR A 253 5.52 9.48 13.89
C THR A 253 5.07 8.05 13.62
N ASN A 254 3.88 7.91 13.06
CA ASN A 254 3.42 6.67 12.43
C ASN A 254 3.90 6.67 10.97
N TYR A 255 4.66 5.64 10.60
CA TYR A 255 5.17 5.46 9.23
C TYR A 255 4.39 4.40 8.45
N GLY A 256 3.13 4.12 8.83
CA GLY A 256 2.29 3.14 8.14
C GLY A 256 2.10 3.44 6.66
N ASN A 257 2.07 4.72 6.29
CA ASN A 257 1.87 5.17 4.91
C ASN A 257 3.15 5.69 4.26
N SER A 258 4.32 5.37 4.83
CA SER A 258 5.60 5.75 4.22
C SER A 258 5.75 5.04 2.86
N PRO A 259 6.20 5.74 1.82
CA PRO A 259 6.45 5.13 0.51
C PRO A 259 7.59 4.09 0.54
N ASN A 260 8.39 4.12 1.60
CA ASN A 260 9.54 3.26 1.81
C ASN A 260 9.47 2.60 3.19
N LEU A 261 9.80 1.30 3.23
CA LEU A 261 10.12 0.62 4.48
C LEU A 261 11.57 0.92 4.87
N VAL A 262 11.81 1.44 6.07
CA VAL A 262 13.17 1.74 6.52
C VAL A 262 13.55 0.80 7.64
N THR A 263 14.76 0.25 7.55
CA THR A 263 15.28 -0.67 8.55
C THR A 263 16.80 -0.73 8.42
N GLY A 264 17.45 -0.93 9.56
CA GLY A 264 18.90 -0.80 9.67
C GLY A 264 19.29 0.54 10.30
N GLY A 265 20.60 0.78 10.42
CA GLY A 265 21.10 1.96 11.12
C GLY A 265 21.44 3.12 10.20
N THR A 266 20.94 4.32 10.50
CA THR A 266 21.41 5.57 9.90
C THR A 266 22.36 6.27 10.88
N GLY A 267 23.66 6.20 10.63
CA GLY A 267 24.68 6.69 11.59
C GLY A 267 24.93 5.72 12.76
N ARG A 268 25.62 6.17 13.81
CA ARG A 268 26.08 5.29 14.91
C ARG A 268 24.97 4.88 15.90
N ASP A 269 23.85 5.60 15.99
CA ASP A 269 22.92 5.47 17.12
C ASP A 269 21.41 5.34 16.75
N ILE A 270 21.04 5.50 15.48
CA ILE A 270 19.64 5.31 15.04
C ILE A 270 19.52 3.92 14.42
N LEU A 271 18.48 3.18 14.82
CA LEU A 271 18.16 1.85 14.33
C LEU A 271 16.67 1.77 13.98
N ASP A 272 16.40 1.72 12.69
CA ASP A 272 15.06 1.53 12.14
C ASP A 272 14.72 0.05 12.07
N LYS A 273 13.45 -0.30 12.24
CA LYS A 273 12.94 -1.67 12.22
C LYS A 273 11.67 -1.76 11.39
N THR A 274 11.72 -2.56 10.34
CA THR A 274 10.56 -2.89 9.54
C THR A 274 9.73 -3.97 10.24
N LEU A 275 8.41 -3.78 10.19
CA LEU A 275 7.39 -4.68 10.69
C LEU A 275 6.61 -5.16 9.46
N ILE A 276 6.48 -6.47 9.27
CA ILE A 276 5.69 -7.05 8.17
C ILE A 276 4.91 -8.23 8.73
N GLN A 277 3.59 -8.17 8.72
CA GLN A 277 2.74 -9.25 9.20
C GLN A 277 1.94 -9.86 8.06
N PHE A 278 1.98 -11.18 7.93
CA PHE A 278 1.15 -11.94 6.99
C PHE A 278 -0.03 -12.58 7.73
N LYS A 279 -1.24 -12.46 7.19
CA LYS A 279 -2.45 -13.19 7.58
C LYS A 279 -2.75 -14.21 6.49
N THR A 280 -2.10 -15.37 6.56
CA THR A 280 -2.34 -16.47 5.62
C THR A 280 -2.68 -17.73 6.40
N ASN A 281 -3.65 -18.48 5.88
CA ASN A 281 -4.04 -19.78 6.41
C ASN A 281 -3.67 -20.84 5.37
N PHE A 282 -2.57 -21.55 5.61
CA PHE A 282 -2.14 -22.65 4.75
C PHE A 282 -2.89 -23.97 5.04
N GLY A 283 -3.88 -23.98 5.94
CA GLY A 283 -4.64 -25.17 6.32
C GLY A 283 -3.72 -26.31 6.79
N HIS A 284 -4.05 -27.54 6.41
CA HIS A 284 -3.27 -28.75 6.72
C HIS A 284 -2.13 -29.03 5.72
N THR A 285 -1.61 -28.02 5.03
CA THR A 285 -0.59 -28.20 3.99
C THR A 285 0.82 -28.13 4.59
N VAL A 286 1.72 -28.99 4.14
CA VAL A 286 3.13 -28.96 4.57
C VAL A 286 3.88 -27.98 3.69
N VAL A 287 4.48 -26.95 4.30
CA VAL A 287 5.37 -26.01 3.61
C VAL A 287 6.73 -26.66 3.41
N ASN A 288 7.13 -26.87 2.16
CA ASN A 288 8.41 -27.48 1.79
C ASN A 288 9.49 -26.41 1.58
N GLU A 289 9.11 -25.27 1.01
CA GLU A 289 9.96 -24.10 0.82
C GLU A 289 9.11 -22.86 1.03
N ALA A 290 9.64 -21.85 1.72
CA ALA A 290 9.05 -20.53 1.73
C ALA A 290 10.15 -19.47 1.62
N ALA A 291 9.86 -18.46 0.82
CA ALA A 291 10.73 -17.33 0.63
C ALA A 291 9.95 -16.04 0.68
N LEU A 292 10.57 -15.04 1.27
CA LEU A 292 10.10 -13.69 1.25
C LEU A 292 10.98 -12.89 0.29
N GLU A 293 10.33 -12.28 -0.68
CA GLU A 293 10.94 -11.42 -1.67
C GLU A 293 10.56 -9.97 -1.41
N LEU A 294 11.57 -9.11 -1.51
CA LEU A 294 11.55 -7.78 -0.96
C LEU A 294 12.35 -6.86 -1.93
N TYR A 295 11.72 -5.85 -2.56
CA TYR A 295 12.35 -5.04 -3.62
C TYR A 295 13.15 -3.80 -3.14
N CYS A 296 14.47 -3.89 -3.11
CA CYS A 296 15.38 -2.85 -2.61
C CYS A 296 15.46 -1.63 -3.54
N THR A 297 15.04 -0.43 -3.10
CA THR A 297 15.10 0.82 -3.91
C THR A 297 16.33 1.70 -3.66
N GLY A 298 17.12 1.40 -2.63
CA GLY A 298 18.37 2.10 -2.33
C GLY A 298 19.23 1.32 -1.35
N MET A 299 20.45 1.76 -1.06
CA MET A 299 21.24 1.27 0.08
C MET A 299 22.34 2.26 0.46
N SER A 300 22.55 2.49 1.77
CA SER A 300 23.70 3.26 2.28
C SER A 300 24.78 2.30 2.77
N LEU A 301 25.90 2.22 2.04
CA LEU A 301 26.99 1.28 2.31
C LEU A 301 28.10 1.97 3.10
N ILE A 302 28.26 1.63 4.39
CA ILE A 302 29.41 2.13 5.18
C ILE A 302 30.62 1.16 5.12
N ASN A 303 30.44 -0.10 4.72
CA ASN A 303 31.57 -1.00 4.38
C ASN A 303 31.05 -2.30 3.75
N THR A 304 31.53 -2.64 2.55
CA THR A 304 31.12 -3.87 1.81
C THR A 304 31.61 -5.17 2.47
N SER A 305 32.50 -5.09 3.46
CA SER A 305 33.06 -6.24 4.17
C SER A 305 32.23 -6.74 5.38
N ILE A 306 31.10 -6.09 5.71
CA ILE A 306 30.30 -6.39 6.93
C ILE A 306 28.96 -7.08 6.61
N LEU A 307 28.68 -7.40 5.34
CA LEU A 307 27.40 -8.04 5.02
C LEU A 307 27.25 -9.42 5.68
N THR A 308 28.31 -10.12 6.07
CA THR A 308 28.17 -11.40 6.79
C THR A 308 27.43 -11.18 8.13
N ASP A 309 26.18 -11.65 8.23
CA ASP A 309 25.28 -11.63 9.41
C ASP A 309 24.59 -10.31 9.81
N SER A 310 24.41 -9.34 8.90
CA SER A 310 23.76 -8.06 9.25
C SER A 310 22.23 -8.15 9.40
N HIS A 311 21.57 -8.98 8.57
CA HIS A 311 20.12 -9.07 8.53
C HIS A 311 19.57 -10.05 9.56
N ARG A 312 18.55 -9.64 10.31
CA ARG A 312 17.89 -10.48 11.32
C ARG A 312 16.38 -10.37 11.18
N ALA A 313 15.67 -11.46 11.45
CA ALA A 313 14.23 -11.51 11.39
C ALA A 313 13.70 -12.15 12.68
N TYR A 314 12.74 -11.49 13.33
CA TYR A 314 12.25 -11.89 14.65
C TYR A 314 10.77 -12.28 14.59
N HIS A 315 10.29 -13.08 15.53
CA HIS A 315 8.84 -13.17 15.72
C HIS A 315 8.28 -11.87 16.26
N ILE A 316 7.10 -11.49 15.77
CA ILE A 316 6.27 -10.49 16.42
C ILE A 316 5.31 -11.21 17.38
N LEU A 317 5.48 -11.00 18.69
CA LEU A 317 4.76 -11.74 19.74
C LEU A 317 3.43 -11.09 20.13
N SER A 318 3.20 -9.82 19.78
CA SER A 318 1.96 -9.10 20.08
C SER A 318 1.33 -8.53 18.81
N PRO A 319 0.00 -8.40 18.74
CA PRO A 319 -0.64 -7.71 17.62
C PRO A 319 -0.16 -6.25 17.53
N TRP A 320 -0.18 -5.72 16.30
CA TRP A 320 0.07 -4.31 16.00
C TRP A 320 -0.82 -3.90 14.82
N ASN A 321 -0.96 -2.59 14.63
CA ASN A 321 -1.81 -2.01 13.60
C ASN A 321 -1.01 -0.96 12.80
N LYS A 322 -0.96 -1.12 11.46
CA LYS A 322 -0.32 -0.21 10.51
C LYS A 322 -0.66 1.27 10.77
N SER A 323 -1.92 1.58 11.06
CA SER A 323 -2.42 2.96 11.19
C SER A 323 -2.05 3.63 12.51
N THR A 324 -1.56 2.89 13.52
CA THR A 324 -1.28 3.45 14.86
C THR A 324 0.10 3.12 15.41
N VAL A 325 0.83 2.19 14.78
CA VAL A 325 2.15 1.77 15.27
C VAL A 325 3.17 2.90 15.17
N LYS A 326 3.94 3.07 16.24
CA LYS A 326 5.05 4.01 16.41
C LYS A 326 6.02 3.41 17.43
N THR A 327 7.17 4.04 17.64
CA THR A 327 8.20 3.48 18.53
C THR A 327 7.68 3.26 19.95
N SER A 328 6.82 4.15 20.46
CA SER A 328 6.30 4.06 21.83
C SER A 328 5.29 2.93 22.07
N ASN A 329 4.65 2.38 21.03
CA ASN A 329 3.69 1.28 21.12
C ASN A 329 4.08 0.09 20.23
N ALA A 330 5.38 -0.03 19.92
CA ALA A 330 5.94 -1.12 19.14
C ALA A 330 5.59 -2.49 19.74
N PRO A 331 5.35 -3.51 18.91
CA PRO A 331 5.04 -4.84 19.42
C PRO A 331 6.26 -5.51 20.07
N ASN A 332 6.00 -6.49 20.93
CA ASN A 332 7.04 -7.30 21.55
C ASN A 332 7.70 -8.23 20.52
N PHE A 333 9.02 -8.37 20.60
CA PHE A 333 9.80 -9.20 19.69
C PHE A 333 10.30 -10.47 20.39
N GLY A 334 10.22 -11.60 19.69
CA GLY A 334 10.68 -12.90 20.17
C GLY A 334 12.12 -13.22 19.77
N VAL A 335 12.38 -14.51 19.58
CA VAL A 335 13.70 -15.00 19.17
C VAL A 335 14.03 -14.60 17.73
N ASN A 336 15.33 -14.47 17.46
CA ASN A 336 15.83 -14.29 16.10
C ASN A 336 15.73 -15.63 15.35
N LEU A 337 14.94 -15.66 14.28
CA LEU A 337 14.71 -16.85 13.47
C LEU A 337 15.54 -16.89 12.19
N LEU A 338 16.12 -15.76 11.75
CA LEU A 338 17.07 -15.74 10.62
C LEU A 338 18.37 -15.05 10.99
N ARG A 339 19.47 -15.75 10.70
CA ARG A 339 20.80 -15.17 10.57
C ARG A 339 21.29 -15.52 9.17
N GLY A 340 21.40 -14.51 8.32
CA GLY A 340 21.85 -14.71 6.96
C GLY A 340 21.42 -13.56 6.06
N ASN A 341 22.14 -13.40 4.96
CA ASN A 341 21.81 -12.40 3.96
C ASN A 341 20.73 -12.91 3.01
N PRO A 342 19.91 -12.00 2.46
CA PRO A 342 19.11 -12.36 1.32
C PRO A 342 20.02 -12.70 0.14
N SER A 343 19.51 -13.51 -0.78
CA SER A 343 20.11 -13.64 -2.11
C SER A 343 19.71 -12.45 -2.99
N GLY A 344 20.57 -12.08 -3.95
CA GLY A 344 20.28 -10.99 -4.90
C GLY A 344 20.57 -9.57 -4.38
N VAL A 345 21.47 -9.42 -3.40
CA VAL A 345 21.82 -8.13 -2.76
C VAL A 345 22.37 -7.13 -3.78
N ALA A 346 21.50 -6.25 -4.26
CA ALA A 346 21.83 -5.07 -5.06
C ALA A 346 20.77 -3.98 -4.85
N VAL A 347 21.10 -2.75 -5.22
CA VAL A 347 20.10 -1.68 -5.30
C VAL A 347 19.27 -1.90 -6.57
N ASN A 348 17.98 -1.57 -6.52
CA ASN A 348 17.00 -1.80 -7.59
C ASN A 348 16.87 -3.28 -7.97
N SER A 349 16.86 -4.15 -6.95
CA SER A 349 16.70 -5.59 -7.13
C SER A 349 15.79 -6.22 -6.06
N TRP A 350 15.22 -7.37 -6.41
CA TRP A 350 14.52 -8.22 -5.45
C TRP A 350 15.51 -9.00 -4.59
N TRP A 351 15.36 -8.85 -3.28
CA TRP A 351 16.09 -9.56 -2.25
C TRP A 351 15.24 -10.73 -1.75
N LYS A 352 15.79 -11.94 -1.76
CA LYS A 352 15.07 -13.16 -1.36
C LYS A 352 15.62 -13.71 -0.05
N TYR A 353 14.77 -13.75 0.98
CA TYR A 353 15.02 -14.36 2.29
C TYR A 353 14.36 -15.74 2.35
N ASP A 354 15.10 -16.77 2.75
CA ASP A 354 14.52 -18.08 3.06
C ASP A 354 13.82 -18.01 4.42
N ILE A 355 12.51 -18.23 4.42
CA ILE A 355 11.67 -18.23 5.63
C ILE A 355 11.01 -19.60 5.84
N THR A 356 11.52 -20.66 5.21
CA THR A 356 10.94 -22.02 5.30
C THR A 356 10.81 -22.47 6.76
N ASN A 357 11.83 -22.20 7.57
CA ASN A 357 11.86 -22.58 8.98
C ASN A 357 10.81 -21.88 9.86
N TYR A 358 10.15 -20.81 9.36
CA TYR A 358 9.08 -20.11 10.08
C TYR A 358 7.77 -20.89 10.07
N PHE A 359 7.58 -21.77 9.09
CA PHE A 359 6.33 -22.53 8.93
C PHE A 359 6.31 -23.86 9.68
N PHE A 360 7.43 -24.28 10.29
CA PHE A 360 7.48 -25.46 11.15
C PHE A 360 7.08 -25.17 12.61
N HIS A 361 6.87 -23.91 12.97
CA HIS A 361 6.29 -23.50 14.23
C HIS A 361 4.86 -23.05 13.97
N ALA A 362 3.87 -23.69 14.58
CA ALA A 362 2.50 -23.19 14.53
C ALA A 362 2.48 -21.79 15.15
N ASP A 363 1.80 -20.84 14.50
CA ASP A 363 1.56 -19.45 14.94
C ASP A 363 2.71 -18.44 14.76
N VAL A 364 3.24 -18.28 13.53
CA VAL A 364 4.30 -17.29 13.27
C VAL A 364 3.85 -16.05 12.51
N LYS A 365 3.99 -14.89 13.17
CA LYS A 365 3.99 -13.55 12.59
C LYS A 365 5.44 -13.16 12.28
N LEU A 366 5.74 -12.90 11.01
CA LEU A 366 7.07 -12.52 10.54
C LEU A 366 7.46 -11.09 10.97
N LYS A 367 8.76 -10.81 10.94
CA LYS A 367 9.39 -9.49 10.94
C LYS A 367 10.61 -9.61 10.08
N ILE A 368 10.84 -8.69 9.15
CA ILE A 368 12.06 -8.71 8.33
C ILE A 368 12.77 -7.36 8.45
N MET A 369 14.10 -7.43 8.52
CA MET A 369 15.06 -6.32 8.46
C MET A 369 16.04 -6.69 7.32
N ASP A 370 16.46 -5.89 6.33
CA ASP A 370 16.69 -4.45 6.18
C ASP A 370 16.32 -3.92 4.75
N TRP A 371 16.19 -2.59 4.61
CA TRP A 371 15.91 -1.67 3.50
C TRP A 371 14.57 -1.81 2.71
N PRO A 372 14.14 -0.80 1.93
CA PRO A 372 12.73 -0.63 1.53
C PRO A 372 12.33 -1.63 0.48
N PHE A 373 11.08 -2.10 0.55
CA PHE A 373 10.62 -3.22 -0.22
C PHE A 373 9.18 -3.06 -0.72
N ARG A 374 8.93 -3.50 -1.95
CA ARG A 374 7.67 -4.21 -2.27
C ARG A 374 7.82 -5.64 -1.77
N SER A 375 6.79 -6.22 -1.16
CA SER A 375 6.90 -7.56 -0.58
C SER A 375 6.02 -8.59 -1.29
N GLN A 376 6.60 -9.75 -1.56
CA GLN A 376 5.88 -10.95 -1.99
C GLN A 376 6.40 -12.14 -1.21
N VAL A 377 5.53 -13.04 -0.78
CA VAL A 377 5.94 -14.33 -0.18
C VAL A 377 5.63 -15.44 -1.16
N ARG A 378 6.65 -16.22 -1.51
CA ARG A 378 6.55 -17.40 -2.35
C ARG A 378 6.60 -18.64 -1.47
N VAL A 379 5.59 -19.48 -1.53
CA VAL A 379 5.50 -20.72 -0.74
C VAL A 379 5.30 -21.91 -1.67
N THR A 380 6.14 -22.93 -1.55
CA THR A 380 5.96 -24.24 -2.19
C THR A 380 5.50 -25.24 -1.14
N ALA A 381 4.34 -25.85 -1.32
CA ALA A 381 3.74 -26.77 -0.36
C ALA A 381 3.44 -28.15 -0.96
N GLY A 382 3.74 -29.21 -0.22
CA GLY A 382 3.59 -30.61 -0.61
C GLY A 382 2.47 -31.36 0.13
N LYS A 383 2.06 -32.50 -0.41
CA LYS A 383 1.04 -33.40 0.16
C LYS A 383 1.61 -34.18 1.36
N LEU A 384 0.82 -34.37 2.41
CA LEU A 384 1.14 -35.26 3.54
C LEU A 384 1.50 -36.67 3.06
N SER A 385 2.63 -37.21 3.52
CA SER A 385 2.91 -38.64 3.39
C SER A 385 1.95 -39.44 4.29
N PRO A 386 1.45 -40.61 3.86
CA PRO A 386 0.57 -41.46 4.68
C PRO A 386 1.18 -41.93 6.01
N HIS A 387 2.49 -41.76 6.20
CA HIS A 387 3.22 -42.31 7.36
C HIS A 387 3.23 -41.42 8.61
N LEU A 388 2.65 -40.21 8.58
CA LEU A 388 2.56 -39.33 9.76
C LEU A 388 1.20 -39.32 10.46
N GLN A 389 0.25 -40.19 10.07
CA GLN A 389 -1.02 -40.37 10.79
C GLN A 389 -0.89 -41.10 12.14
N ALA A 390 0.31 -41.53 12.55
CA ALA A 390 0.50 -42.43 13.68
C ALA A 390 1.44 -41.88 14.76
N GLN A 391 1.32 -40.62 15.17
CA GLN A 391 1.79 -40.19 16.50
C GLN A 391 0.81 -39.15 17.06
N GLY A 392 -0.18 -39.64 17.81
CA GLY A 392 -1.24 -38.83 18.40
C GLY A 392 -0.77 -38.02 19.60
N ILE A 393 -1.13 -36.74 19.62
CA ILE A 393 -1.30 -35.89 20.81
C ILE A 393 -2.51 -34.97 20.51
N PRO A 394 -3.42 -34.72 21.47
CA PRO A 394 -4.87 -34.83 21.25
C PRO A 394 -5.54 -33.55 20.73
N ILE A 395 -6.51 -33.74 19.83
CA ILE A 395 -7.55 -32.78 19.49
C ILE A 395 -8.67 -32.94 20.52
N LEU A 396 -8.96 -31.87 21.26
CA LEU A 396 -10.23 -31.72 21.96
C LEU A 396 -11.21 -30.98 21.03
N ALA A 397 -12.31 -31.70 20.77
CA ALA A 397 -13.61 -31.38 20.16
C ALA A 397 -14.01 -29.89 20.09
N LEU A 398 -14.53 -29.41 18.94
CA LEU A 398 -15.97 -29.24 18.58
C LEU A 398 -16.75 -28.38 19.61
N ASP A 399 -17.56 -27.41 19.23
CA ASP A 399 -18.67 -27.55 18.29
C ASP A 399 -19.27 -26.19 17.90
N GLN A 400 -20.10 -26.23 16.86
CA GLN A 400 -21.00 -25.18 16.41
C GLN A 400 -22.10 -24.88 17.45
N ASN A 401 -22.33 -23.59 17.69
CA ASN A 401 -23.64 -22.93 17.55
C ASN A 401 -23.42 -21.43 17.40
#